data_AF-A0A1Q6LGR3-F1
#
_entry.id   AF-A0A1Q6LGR3-F1
#
_cell.length_a   1.000
_cell.length_b   1.000
_cell.length_c   1.000
_cell.angle_alpha   90.00
_cell.angle_beta   90.00
_cell.angle_gamma   90.00
#
_symmetry.space_group_name_H-M   'P 1'
#
loop_
_entity.id
_entity.type
_entity.pdbx_description
1 polymer ?
#
loop_
_entity_poly.entity_id
_entity_poly.type
_entity_poly.pdbx_seq_one_letter_code
_entity_poly.pdbx_strand_id
1 'polypeptide(L)' 'MLDIKTATIVRKAINEHFSSPNMVSLEAVCRMQPVVQNTNGIGYTILALQSGDLTILVWVQFNEKLGVMVKSVKAQAW' A
#
# COMPACT_ATOMS: atom_id res chain seq x y z
N MET A 1 -0.72 7.75 -10.04
CA MET A 1 -1.71 8.01 -8.96
C MET A 1 -2.60 6.79 -8.88
N LEU A 2 -2.83 6.25 -7.68
CA LEU A 2 -3.72 5.09 -7.51
C LEU A 2 -5.17 5.51 -7.73
N ASP A 3 -5.98 4.63 -8.32
CA ASP A 3 -7.43 4.84 -8.37
C ASP A 3 -8.05 4.71 -6.96
N ILE A 4 -9.24 5.28 -6.79
CA ILE A 4 -9.92 5.35 -5.47
C ILE A 4 -10.18 3.96 -4.90
N LYS A 5 -10.49 2.95 -5.71
CA LYS A 5 -10.79 1.60 -5.22
C LYS A 5 -9.51 0.96 -4.66
N THR A 6 -8.42 1.02 -5.42
CA THR A 6 -7.10 0.55 -4.98
C THR A 6 -6.63 1.28 -3.73
N ALA A 7 -6.75 2.61 -3.70
CA ALA A 7 -6.36 3.41 -2.54
C ALA A 7 -7.18 3.08 -1.29
N THR A 8 -8.47 2.76 -1.44
CA THR A 8 -9.33 2.34 -0.32
C THR A 8 -8.88 1.01 0.26
N ILE A 9 -8.55 0.03 -0.59
CA ILE A 9 -8.04 -1.29 -0.18
C ILE A 9 -6.70 -1.14 0.56
N VAL A 10 -5.77 -0.37 -0.01
CA VAL A 10 -4.46 -0.12 0.59
C VAL A 10 -4.59 0.63 1.93
N ARG A 11 -5.41 1.68 2.00
CA ARG A 11 -5.68 2.42 3.25
C ARG A 11 -6.21 1.51 4.34
N LYS A 12 -7.17 0.64 4.00
CA LYS A 12 -7.74 -0.32 4.95
C LYS A 12 -6.65 -1.23 5.52
N ALA A 13 -5.80 -1.81 4.67
CA ALA A 13 -4.72 -2.67 5.10
C ALA A 13 -3.68 -1.96 5.99
N ILE A 14 -3.35 -0.71 5.69
CA ILE A 14 -2.46 0.11 6.53
C ILE A 14 -3.10 0.34 7.89
N ASN A 15 -4.34 0.82 7.92
CA ASN A 15 -5.06 1.11 9.16
C ASN A 15 -5.20 -0.13 10.05
N GLU A 16 -5.48 -1.31 9.46
CA GLU A 16 -5.51 -2.60 10.16
C GLU A 16 -4.13 -2.97 10.72
N HIS A 17 -3.05 -2.81 9.94
CA HIS A 17 -1.69 -3.10 10.38
C HIS A 17 -1.29 -2.31 11.63
N PHE A 18 -1.66 -1.03 11.70
CA PHE A 18 -1.36 -0.16 12.85
C PHE A 18 -2.45 -0.14 13.92
N SER A 19 -3.54 -0.92 13.75
CA SER A 19 -4.72 -0.87 14.63
C SER A 19 -5.23 0.56 14.87
N SER A 20 -5.14 1.42 13.84
CA SER A 20 -5.50 2.83 13.89
C SER A 20 -6.36 3.19 12.67
N PRO A 21 -7.63 3.58 12.85
CA PRO A 21 -8.57 3.82 11.74
C PRO A 21 -8.20 5.04 10.89
N ASN A 22 -7.30 5.90 11.38
CA ASN A 22 -6.87 7.13 10.72
C ASN A 22 -5.35 7.25 10.67
N MET A 23 -4.62 6.13 10.58
CA MET A 23 -3.16 6.16 10.43
C MET A 23 -2.73 6.97 9.21
N VAL A 24 -3.44 6.81 8.09
CA VAL A 24 -3.18 7.55 6.85
C VAL A 24 -4.48 8.04 6.23
N SER A 25 -4.43 9.22 5.61
CA SER A 25 -5.56 9.75 4.84
C SER A 25 -5.70 9.04 3.49
N LEU A 26 -6.92 8.99 2.94
CA LEU A 26 -7.14 8.41 1.62
C LEU A 26 -6.37 9.17 0.54
N GLU A 27 -6.28 10.50 0.66
CA GLU A 27 -5.52 11.34 -0.27
C GLU A 27 -4.03 11.00 -0.28
N ALA A 28 -3.42 10.77 0.89
CA ALA A 28 -2.03 10.36 0.99
C ALA A 28 -1.79 9.02 0.28
N VAL A 29 -2.71 8.06 0.46
CA VAL A 29 -2.63 6.76 -0.21
C VAL A 29 -2.82 6.89 -1.72
N CYS A 30 -3.74 7.72 -2.21
CA CYS A 30 -3.92 7.96 -3.65
C CYS A 30 -2.63 8.45 -4.33
N ARG A 31 -1.81 9.22 -3.60
CA ARG A 31 -0.55 9.79 -4.08
C ARG A 31 0.64 8.84 -4.00
N MET A 32 0.51 7.68 -3.33
CA MET A 32 1.56 6.66 -3.28
C MET A 32 2.05 6.30 -4.69
N GLN A 33 3.37 6.18 -4.82
CA GLN A 33 4.03 5.79 -6.06
C GLN A 33 4.66 4.40 -5.89
N PRO A 34 4.74 3.61 -6.96
CA PRO A 34 5.49 2.37 -6.96
C PRO A 34 6.99 2.68 -6.80
N VAL A 35 7.65 2.00 -5.86
CA VAL A 35 9.11 2.07 -5.69
C VAL A 35 9.82 0.86 -6.29
N VAL A 36 9.12 -0.28 -6.40
CA VAL A 36 9.63 -1.48 -7.07
C VAL A 36 8.47 -2.18 -7.75
N GLN A 37 8.70 -2.68 -8.96
CA GLN A 37 7.80 -3.60 -9.67
C GLN A 37 8.58 -4.87 -9.97
N ASN A 38 8.18 -5.99 -9.35
CA ASN A 38 8.73 -7.30 -9.67
C ASN A 38 7.76 -8.03 -10.60
N THR A 39 8.24 -8.47 -11.76
CA THR A 39 7.44 -9.18 -12.77
C THR A 39 7.67 -10.69 -12.78
N ASN A 40 8.54 -11.23 -11.92
CA ASN A 40 8.86 -12.66 -11.92
C ASN A 40 7.91 -13.46 -11.02
N GLY A 41 7.27 -14.48 -11.59
CA GLY A 41 6.46 -15.48 -10.90
C GLY A 41 5.08 -14.98 -10.44
N ILE A 42 5.04 -14.18 -9.37
CA ILE A 42 3.82 -13.70 -8.69
C ILE A 42 3.92 -12.18 -8.58
N GLY A 43 3.95 -11.50 -9.72
CA GLY A 43 4.37 -10.10 -9.81
C GLY A 43 3.70 -9.19 -8.78
N TYR A 44 4.50 -8.38 -8.09
CA TYR A 44 4.02 -7.45 -7.07
C TYR A 44 4.63 -6.06 -7.26
N THR A 45 3.89 -5.07 -6.81
CA THR A 45 4.29 -3.67 -6.78
C THR A 45 4.44 -3.24 -5.33
N ILE A 46 5.58 -2.67 -4.97
CA ILE A 46 5.78 -2.06 -3.66
C ILE A 46 5.41 -0.59 -3.77
N LEU A 47 4.48 -0.14 -2.94
CA LEU A 47 4.11 1.26 -2.77
C LEU A 47 4.77 1.80 -1.50
N ALA A 48 5.22 3.05 -1.52
CA ALA A 48 5.79 3.72 -0.36
C ALA A 48 5.03 4.99 0.00
N LEU A 49 4.90 5.25 1.30
CA LEU A 49 4.42 6.51 1.88
C LEU A 49 5.27 6.89 3.08
N GLN A 50 5.67 8.14 3.14
CA GLN A 50 6.31 8.72 4.31
C GLN A 50 5.28 9.43 5.17
N SER A 51 5.31 9.19 6.47
CA SER A 51 4.44 9.82 7.47
C SER A 51 5.29 10.20 8.69
N GLY A 52 5.80 11.43 8.71
CA GLY A 52 6.85 11.83 9.67
C GLY A 52 8.11 11.00 9.45
N ASP A 53 8.65 10.45 10.56
CA ASP A 53 9.86 9.61 10.54
C ASP A 53 9.57 8.15 10.13
N LEU A 54 8.31 7.83 9.86
CA LEU A 54 7.88 6.49 9.49
C LEU A 54 7.79 6.33 7.96
N THR A 55 8.49 5.35 7.43
CA THR A 55 8.32 4.87 6.05
C THR A 55 7.42 3.65 6.04
N ILE A 56 6.27 3.74 5.38
CA ILE A 56 5.31 2.64 5.22
C ILE A 56 5.48 2.06 3.81
N LEU A 57 5.70 0.75 3.74
CA LEU A 57 5.84 -0.01 2.51
C LEU A 57 4.68 -1.01 2.37
N VAL A 58 4.05 -1.04 1.21
CA VAL A 58 2.89 -1.89 0.93
C VAL A 58 3.13 -2.74 -0.32
N TRP A 59 3.07 -4.06 -0.16
CA TRP A 59 3.18 -5.01 -1.26
C TRP A 59 1.79 -5.27 -1.81
N VAL A 60 1.58 -4.86 -3.06
CA VAL A 60 0.32 -5.02 -3.78
C VAL A 60 0.52 -5.99 -4.92
N GLN A 61 -0.37 -6.97 -5.02
CA GLN A 61 -0.45 -7.87 -6.16
C GLN A 61 -1.77 -7.64 -6.90
N PHE A 62 -1.72 -7.66 -8.23
CA PHE A 62 -2.92 -7.72 -9.06
C PHE A 62 -3.25 -9.17 -9.41
N ASN A 63 -4.52 -9.54 -9.27
CA ASN A 63 -5.06 -10.83 -9.70
C ASN A 63 -6.31 -10.61 -10.55
N GLU A 64 -6.39 -11.24 -11.72
CA GLU A 64 -7.50 -11.02 -12.66
C GLU A 64 -8.88 -11.39 -12.11
N LYS A 65 -8.95 -12.34 -11.15
CA LYS A 65 -10.21 -12.79 -10.53
C LYS A 65 -10.58 -12.00 -9.29
N LEU A 66 -9.59 -11.59 -8.49
CA LEU A 66 -9.78 -10.98 -7.17
C LEU A 66 -9.52 -9.48 -7.14
N GLY A 67 -8.97 -8.91 -8.22
CA GLY A 67 -8.53 -7.53 -8.29
C GLY A 67 -7.23 -7.28 -7.51
N VAL A 68 -7.14 -6.09 -6.93
CA VAL A 68 -5.99 -5.65 -6.12
C VAL A 68 -6.01 -6.33 -4.76
N MET A 69 -4.90 -6.97 -4.39
CA MET A 69 -4.68 -7.60 -3.09
C MET A 69 -3.45 -7.00 -2.40
N VAL A 70 -3.59 -6.66 -1.12
CA VAL A 70 -2.43 -6.32 -0.28
C VAL A 70 -1.85 -7.60 0.33
N LYS A 71 -0.58 -7.86 0.06
CA LYS A 71 0.16 -9.03 0.57
C LYS A 71 0.83 -8.76 1.90
N SER A 72 1.37 -7.55 2.07
CA SER A 72 2.05 -7.17 3.29
C SER A 72 2.06 -5.66 3.44
N VAL A 73 2.02 -5.22 4.70
CA VAL A 73 2.35 -3.85 5.12
C VAL A 73 3.54 -3.97 6.05
N LYS A 74 4.57 -3.17 5.80
CA LYS A 74 5.75 -3.03 6.66
C LYS A 74 5.99 -1.56 6.94
N ALA A 75 6.59 -1.29 8.08
CA ALA A 75 6.91 0.07 8.48
C ALA A 75 8.29 0.10 9.13
N GLN A 76 9.06 1.13 8.81
CA GLN A 76 10.38 1.38 9.38
C GLN A 76 10.41 2.82 9.89
N ALA A 77 10.76 3.00 11.16
CA ALA A 77 11.11 4.31 11.71
C ALA A 77 12.60 4.58 11.49
N TRP A 78 12.95 5.83 11.24
CA TRP A 78 14.33 6.29 11.03
C TRP A 78 14.76 7.25 12.14
#